data_AF-A0A9D7VZN7-F1
#
_entry.id   AF-A0A9D7VZN7-F1
#
_cell.length_a   1.000
_cell.length_b   1.000
_cell.length_c   1.000
_cell.angle_alpha   90.00
_cell.angle_beta   90.00
_cell.angle_gamma   90.00
#
_symmetry.space_group_name_H-M   'P 1'
#
loop_
_entity.id
_entity.type
_entity.pdbx_description
1 polymer ?
#
loop_
_entity_poly.entity_id
_entity_poly.type
_entity_poly.pdbx_seq_one_letter_code
_entity_poly.pdbx_strand_id
1 'polypeptide(L)'
;MTTDIHHSDTGDPQEHPPQPRVDGDGIPRWIHDQLSEKKSLRIWQKHKITIFAVMALLTAGVVRLAGFDVVAISLSGMICLGIGFQCGIFLLRKSFSRSHPITAIARTMIEEAVNTKLSVILVLVVVVILPTLPLLLDADERLSYRVQFFLSWSLSGTMLLLAMLVISLCCHSIADDIESHQIHMAFSKPLRKWEYLLGKWLGVASISFLLVALAGIGIYTFTTVLARSNAVDSQDRLDVQEQVLTARAVAKPVHPSGDAFDQSIETTIAEIRERDPALFDKNPTGARKKIISQRIHEWHTVTSDVYSSYLFQNLNEAKTRTPIIQLRLEPWADNSGISEAKVRFAMWLNERPFPVQNGIHETYTFRQGVIQTLDLPTSVIDEDGQLKITIANKNLVMAGEDVPTSISFTPGDGLEVLYRVGSFEMNFIRSLLVILWKLVMISAVALAAATWLGFPTALLTSLMVYFTATANSFFADAIDIYTGLDSKGATLTSMFRMRSRLFLERVNKFEWWEATKTIGSYLADSFLSLIPSFGNYDSITQLATGRLVPLQEVGLGFLILGIFYPSILLFAGWVLLERRDLVSTSS
;
A
#
# COMPACT_ATOMS: atom_id res chain seq x y z
N MET A 1 -32.01 -57.66 -76.74
CA MET A 1 -31.33 -56.85 -77.76
C MET A 1 -30.03 -56.41 -77.13
N THR A 2 -28.96 -57.08 -77.55
CA THR A 2 -27.56 -56.87 -77.16
C THR A 2 -27.09 -55.47 -77.54
N THR A 3 -26.24 -54.86 -76.72
CA THR A 3 -25.14 -54.00 -77.19
C THR A 3 -24.15 -53.76 -76.05
N ASP A 4 -22.95 -54.30 -76.25
CA ASP A 4 -21.71 -54.15 -75.48
C ASP A 4 -21.18 -52.72 -75.48
N ILE A 5 -20.51 -52.29 -74.40
CA ILE A 5 -19.37 -51.34 -74.48
C ILE A 5 -18.31 -51.67 -73.40
N HIS A 6 -17.20 -52.22 -73.89
CA HIS A 6 -15.79 -52.13 -73.49
C HIS A 6 -15.33 -51.86 -72.03
N HIS A 7 -14.61 -52.85 -71.50
CA HIS A 7 -13.56 -52.72 -70.48
C HIS A 7 -12.30 -52.02 -71.06
N SER A 8 -11.74 -51.06 -70.32
CA SER A 8 -10.36 -50.57 -70.47
C SER A 8 -9.61 -50.70 -69.15
N ASP A 9 -8.58 -51.54 -69.17
CA ASP A 9 -7.64 -51.85 -68.09
C ASP A 9 -6.53 -50.78 -68.06
N THR A 10 -6.31 -50.13 -66.92
CA THR A 10 -5.12 -49.32 -66.66
C THR A 10 -4.45 -49.84 -65.40
N GLY A 11 -3.32 -50.55 -65.57
CA GLY A 11 -2.46 -50.95 -64.47
C GLY A 11 -1.61 -49.79 -63.96
N ASP A 12 -1.37 -49.80 -62.64
CA ASP A 12 -0.34 -48.99 -61.97
C ASP A 12 0.44 -49.92 -61.03
N PRO A 13 1.79 -49.95 -61.05
CA PRO A 13 2.58 -50.89 -60.27
C PRO A 13 2.72 -50.46 -58.80
N GLN A 14 2.52 -51.40 -57.87
CA GLN A 14 2.69 -51.19 -56.43
C GLN A 14 4.17 -50.88 -56.09
N GLU A 15 4.46 -49.67 -55.61
CA GLU A 15 5.72 -49.34 -54.93
C GLU A 15 5.76 -49.98 -53.54
N HIS A 16 6.78 -50.81 -53.28
CA HIS A 16 7.10 -51.28 -51.93
C HIS A 16 7.79 -50.17 -51.12
N PRO A 17 7.41 -49.91 -49.85
CA PRO A 17 8.09 -48.93 -49.02
C PRO A 17 9.51 -49.41 -48.63
N PRO A 18 10.48 -48.50 -48.48
CA PRO A 18 11.87 -48.86 -48.17
C PRO A 18 12.02 -49.47 -46.76
N GLN A 19 12.74 -50.59 -46.66
CA GLN A 19 13.03 -51.24 -45.38
C GLN A 19 13.98 -50.38 -44.52
N PRO A 20 13.72 -50.22 -43.21
CA PRO A 20 14.57 -49.40 -42.33
C PRO A 20 15.94 -50.08 -42.12
N ARG A 21 17.03 -49.32 -42.31
CA ARG A 21 18.39 -49.76 -41.95
C ARG A 21 18.50 -49.87 -40.43
N VAL A 22 18.88 -51.06 -39.96
CA VAL A 22 19.05 -51.41 -38.55
C VAL A 22 20.56 -51.34 -38.23
N ASP A 23 20.93 -50.63 -37.15
CA ASP A 23 22.32 -50.59 -36.68
C ASP A 23 22.65 -51.88 -35.90
N GLY A 24 23.95 -52.16 -35.66
CA GLY A 24 24.48 -53.45 -35.19
C GLY A 24 23.90 -54.03 -33.88
N ASP A 25 23.11 -53.25 -33.15
CA ASP A 25 22.47 -53.62 -31.89
C ASP A 25 21.02 -54.10 -32.08
N GLY A 26 20.54 -54.20 -33.33
CA GLY A 26 19.19 -54.67 -33.67
C GLY A 26 18.08 -53.63 -33.45
N ILE A 27 18.42 -52.43 -33.00
CA ILE A 27 17.47 -51.33 -32.78
C ILE A 27 17.44 -50.42 -34.01
N PRO A 28 16.25 -50.14 -34.59
CA PRO A 28 16.12 -49.18 -35.68
C PRO A 28 16.61 -47.78 -35.32
N ARG A 29 17.38 -47.14 -36.21
CA ARG A 29 18.01 -45.82 -36.00
C ARG A 29 17.06 -44.71 -35.53
N TRP A 30 15.84 -44.71 -36.06
CA TRP A 30 14.81 -43.72 -35.70
C TRP A 30 14.41 -43.79 -34.21
N ILE A 31 14.61 -44.93 -33.54
CA ILE A 31 14.39 -45.07 -32.10
C ILE A 31 15.51 -44.39 -31.31
N HIS A 32 16.77 -44.51 -31.74
CA HIS A 32 17.90 -43.80 -31.14
C HIS A 32 17.74 -42.28 -31.29
N ASP A 33 17.32 -41.82 -32.47
CA ASP A 33 17.05 -40.40 -32.71
C ASP A 33 15.93 -39.88 -31.80
N GLN A 34 14.80 -40.59 -31.70
CA GLN A 34 13.71 -40.22 -30.78
C GLN A 34 14.13 -40.23 -29.30
N LEU A 35 14.97 -41.18 -28.88
CA LEU A 35 15.46 -41.25 -27.50
C LEU A 35 16.45 -40.11 -27.21
N SER A 36 17.32 -39.76 -28.16
CA SER A 36 18.23 -38.63 -28.04
C SER A 36 17.47 -37.30 -28.01
N GLU A 37 16.43 -37.16 -28.83
CA GLU A 37 15.60 -35.97 -28.94
C GLU A 37 14.74 -35.78 -27.68
N LYS A 38 14.13 -36.85 -27.16
CA LYS A 38 13.42 -36.81 -25.86
C LYS A 38 14.37 -36.49 -24.69
N LYS A 39 15.62 -36.97 -24.74
CA LYS A 39 16.63 -36.69 -23.71
C LYS A 39 17.13 -35.24 -23.80
N SER A 40 17.37 -34.72 -25.01
CA SER A 40 17.78 -33.33 -25.25
C SER A 40 16.66 -32.35 -24.88
N LEU A 41 15.40 -32.66 -25.21
CA LEU A 41 14.22 -31.88 -24.82
C LEU A 41 14.02 -31.86 -23.30
N ARG A 42 14.26 -32.97 -22.59
CA ARG A 42 14.23 -33.00 -21.11
C ARG A 42 15.37 -32.20 -20.49
N ILE A 43 16.58 -32.30 -21.04
CA ILE A 43 17.74 -31.52 -20.56
C ILE A 43 17.50 -30.02 -20.81
N TRP A 44 16.99 -29.66 -21.99
CA TRP A 44 16.63 -28.29 -22.35
C TRP A 44 15.49 -27.76 -21.47
N GLN A 45 14.43 -28.53 -21.22
CA GLN A 45 13.38 -28.15 -20.24
C GLN A 45 13.91 -27.96 -18.83
N LYS A 46 14.84 -28.80 -18.39
CA LYS A 46 15.42 -28.72 -17.05
C LYS A 46 16.39 -27.54 -16.87
N HIS A 47 17.08 -27.11 -17.93
CA HIS A 47 18.13 -26.06 -17.86
C HIS A 47 17.79 -24.77 -18.62
N LYS A 48 16.58 -24.67 -19.19
CA LYS A 48 16.16 -23.51 -20.00
C LYS A 48 16.27 -22.18 -19.26
N ILE A 49 15.86 -22.16 -17.99
CA ILE A 49 15.91 -20.96 -17.13
C ILE A 49 17.36 -20.56 -16.83
N THR A 50 18.23 -21.53 -16.53
CA THR A 50 19.67 -21.28 -16.30
C THR A 50 20.38 -20.80 -17.55
N ILE A 51 20.06 -21.34 -18.72
CA ILE A 51 20.66 -20.90 -20.00
C ILE A 51 20.20 -19.47 -20.33
N PHE A 52 18.92 -19.15 -20.12
CA PHE A 52 18.40 -17.80 -20.34
C PHE A 52 19.01 -16.78 -19.38
N ALA A 53 19.21 -17.15 -18.11
CA ALA A 53 19.87 -16.31 -17.12
C ALA A 53 21.34 -16.02 -17.47
N VAL A 54 22.09 -17.03 -17.94
CA VAL A 54 23.49 -16.86 -18.37
C VAL A 54 23.57 -15.97 -19.61
N MET A 55 22.71 -16.18 -20.61
CA MET A 55 22.65 -15.35 -21.81
C MET A 55 22.28 -13.89 -21.49
N ALA A 56 21.36 -13.68 -20.56
CA ALA A 56 20.96 -12.34 -20.13
C ALA A 56 22.07 -11.63 -19.30
N LEU A 57 22.89 -12.38 -18.55
CA LEU A 57 24.06 -11.82 -17.84
C LEU A 57 25.15 -11.40 -18.83
N LEU A 58 25.35 -12.18 -19.88
CA LEU A 58 26.27 -11.85 -20.96
C LEU A 58 25.81 -10.59 -21.71
N THR A 59 24.52 -10.46 -22.02
CA THR A 59 24.00 -9.24 -22.65
C THR A 59 24.10 -8.03 -21.73
N ALA A 60 23.84 -8.16 -20.42
CA ALA A 60 24.07 -7.08 -19.45
C ALA A 60 25.55 -6.64 -19.42
N GLY A 61 26.49 -7.59 -19.50
CA GLY A 61 27.92 -7.29 -19.59
C GLY A 61 28.29 -6.53 -20.86
N VAL A 62 27.73 -6.91 -22.02
CA VAL A 62 27.93 -6.21 -23.29
C VAL A 62 27.34 -4.79 -23.27
N VAL A 63 26.15 -4.62 -22.69
CA VAL A 63 25.49 -3.31 -22.55
C VAL A 63 26.28 -2.38 -21.63
N ARG A 64 26.90 -2.92 -20.57
CA ARG A 64 27.81 -2.16 -19.69
C ARG A 64 29.05 -1.69 -20.45
N LEU A 65 29.64 -2.55 -21.28
CA LEU A 65 30.78 -2.20 -22.13
C LEU A 65 30.41 -1.14 -23.20
N ALA A 66 29.14 -1.05 -23.59
CA ALA A 66 28.61 -0.05 -24.51
C ALA A 66 28.26 1.31 -23.86
N GLY A 67 28.53 1.49 -22.55
CA GLY A 67 28.33 2.76 -21.85
C GLY A 67 26.91 2.99 -21.30
N PHE A 68 26.01 2.01 -21.38
CA PHE A 68 24.65 2.10 -20.84
C PHE A 68 24.56 1.50 -19.43
N ASP A 69 25.24 2.11 -18.46
CA ASP A 69 25.37 1.58 -17.10
C ASP A 69 24.02 1.32 -16.40
N VAL A 70 23.05 2.22 -16.58
CA VAL A 70 21.74 2.08 -15.93
C VAL A 70 20.95 0.88 -16.49
N VAL A 71 21.01 0.67 -17.81
CA VAL A 71 20.36 -0.46 -18.48
C VAL A 71 21.01 -1.79 -18.06
N ALA A 72 22.35 -1.80 -17.94
CA ALA A 72 23.08 -2.97 -17.46
C ALA A 72 22.72 -3.33 -16.01
N ILE A 73 22.59 -2.33 -15.12
CA ILE A 73 22.14 -2.53 -13.74
C ILE A 73 20.71 -3.09 -13.72
N SER A 74 19.80 -2.52 -14.51
CA SER A 74 18.41 -3.01 -14.60
C SER A 74 18.32 -4.46 -15.10
N LEU A 75 19.08 -4.82 -16.14
CA LEU A 75 19.16 -6.20 -16.64
C LEU A 75 19.71 -7.16 -15.60
N SER A 76 20.80 -6.80 -14.93
CA SER A 76 21.38 -7.62 -13.85
C SER A 76 20.41 -7.80 -12.67
N GLY A 77 19.66 -6.74 -12.32
CA GLY A 77 18.64 -6.77 -11.28
C GLY A 77 17.51 -7.74 -11.62
N MET A 78 16.98 -7.72 -12.84
CA MET A 78 15.94 -8.66 -13.28
C MET A 78 16.38 -10.11 -13.17
N ILE A 79 17.64 -10.42 -13.53
CA ILE A 79 18.18 -11.77 -13.46
C ILE A 79 18.36 -12.21 -12.01
N CYS A 80 18.90 -11.33 -11.16
CA CYS A 80 19.07 -11.61 -9.74
C CYS A 80 17.72 -11.88 -9.06
N LEU A 81 16.68 -11.11 -9.40
CA LEU A 81 15.32 -11.33 -8.92
C LEU A 81 14.75 -12.68 -9.41
N GLY A 82 14.97 -13.04 -10.67
CA GLY A 82 14.55 -14.32 -11.22
C GLY A 82 15.22 -15.53 -10.53
N ILE A 83 16.52 -15.45 -10.26
CA ILE A 83 17.27 -16.48 -9.51
C ILE A 83 16.78 -16.53 -8.06
N GLY A 84 16.60 -15.37 -7.42
CA GLY A 84 16.06 -15.25 -6.07
C GLY A 84 14.66 -15.88 -5.94
N PHE A 85 13.81 -15.69 -6.94
CA PHE A 85 12.49 -16.34 -7.02
C PHE A 85 12.60 -17.86 -7.06
N GLN A 86 13.42 -18.41 -7.96
CA GLN A 86 13.60 -19.87 -8.06
C GLN A 86 14.20 -20.46 -6.77
N CYS A 87 15.18 -19.79 -6.17
CA CYS A 87 15.76 -20.18 -4.89
C CYS A 87 14.72 -20.12 -3.77
N GLY A 88 13.92 -19.06 -3.71
CA GLY A 88 12.85 -18.90 -2.74
C GLY A 88 11.77 -19.96 -2.85
N ILE A 89 11.31 -20.29 -4.07
CA ILE A 89 10.37 -21.38 -4.31
C ILE A 89 10.97 -22.72 -3.85
N PHE A 90 12.25 -22.98 -4.12
CA PHE A 90 12.93 -24.16 -3.64
C PHE A 90 12.96 -24.23 -2.09
N LEU A 91 13.24 -23.10 -1.42
CA LEU A 91 13.21 -23.01 0.04
C LEU A 91 11.81 -23.20 0.62
N LEU A 92 10.78 -22.64 -0.01
CA LEU A 92 9.39 -22.85 0.40
C LEU A 92 8.98 -24.31 0.25
N ARG A 93 9.31 -24.96 -0.88
CA ARG A 93 9.08 -26.40 -1.10
C ARG A 93 9.74 -27.25 -0.02
N LYS A 94 10.97 -26.91 0.37
CA LYS A 94 11.70 -27.60 1.44
C LYS A 94 11.05 -27.37 2.82
N SER A 95 10.59 -26.14 3.10
CA SER A 95 9.96 -25.77 4.37
C SER A 95 8.63 -26.50 4.59
N PHE A 96 7.86 -26.72 3.52
CA PHE A 96 6.59 -27.46 3.54
C PHE A 96 6.74 -28.98 3.27
N SER A 97 7.92 -29.57 3.47
CA SER A 97 8.16 -31.01 3.24
C SER A 97 7.62 -31.92 4.35
N ARG A 98 7.16 -31.36 5.48
CA ARG A 98 6.67 -32.12 6.64
C ARG A 98 5.33 -32.79 6.34
N SER A 99 5.09 -33.97 6.90
CA SER A 99 3.94 -34.85 6.59
C SER A 99 2.59 -34.42 7.18
N HIS A 100 2.38 -33.13 7.49
CA HIS A 100 1.10 -32.65 8.02
C HIS A 100 0.11 -32.33 6.87
N PRO A 101 -1.20 -32.59 7.01
CA PRO A 101 -2.19 -32.23 5.97
C PRO A 101 -2.13 -30.78 5.50
N ILE A 102 -2.07 -29.83 6.45
CA ILE A 102 -2.00 -28.39 6.18
C ILE A 102 -0.77 -28.03 5.32
N THR A 103 0.40 -28.60 5.63
CA THR A 103 1.64 -28.30 4.90
C THR A 103 1.64 -28.93 3.51
N ALA A 104 1.00 -30.08 3.34
CA ALA A 104 0.79 -30.68 2.02
C ALA A 104 -0.08 -29.79 1.12
N ILE A 105 -1.18 -29.26 1.67
CA ILE A 105 -2.10 -28.35 0.94
C ILE A 105 -1.44 -27.00 0.66
N ALA A 106 -0.66 -26.46 1.60
CA ALA A 106 0.14 -25.27 1.37
C ALA A 106 1.15 -25.48 0.23
N ARG A 107 1.77 -26.66 0.16
CA ARG A 107 2.68 -27.02 -0.92
C ARG A 107 1.97 -27.12 -2.27
N THR A 108 0.79 -27.72 -2.34
CA THR A 108 0.04 -27.78 -3.61
C THR A 108 -0.36 -26.38 -4.09
N MET A 109 -0.76 -25.50 -3.17
CA MET A 109 -1.04 -24.09 -3.46
C MET A 109 0.17 -23.36 -4.06
N ILE A 110 1.38 -23.65 -3.57
CA ILE A 110 2.63 -23.11 -4.12
C ILE A 110 2.89 -23.62 -5.54
N GLU A 111 2.69 -24.92 -5.79
CA GLU A 111 2.85 -25.48 -7.13
C GLU A 111 1.83 -24.90 -8.11
N GLU A 112 0.59 -24.71 -7.69
CA GLU A 112 -0.43 -24.06 -8.50
C GLU A 112 -0.03 -22.64 -8.88
N ALA A 113 0.41 -21.84 -7.90
CA ALA A 113 0.80 -20.45 -8.12
C ALA A 113 1.95 -20.27 -9.12
N VAL A 114 2.91 -21.19 -9.13
CA VAL A 114 4.07 -21.14 -10.04
C VAL A 114 3.68 -21.53 -11.46
N ASN A 115 2.64 -22.34 -11.63
CA ASN A 115 2.24 -22.89 -12.93
C ASN A 115 1.10 -22.11 -13.60
N THR A 116 0.42 -21.20 -12.89
CA THR A 116 -0.64 -20.38 -13.48
C THR A 116 -0.06 -19.27 -14.36
N LYS A 117 -0.53 -19.19 -15.62
CA LYS A 117 -0.08 -18.18 -16.61
C LYS A 117 -0.21 -16.76 -16.08
N LEU A 118 -1.30 -16.46 -15.37
CA LEU A 118 -1.58 -15.14 -14.84
C LEU A 118 -0.57 -14.70 -13.76
N SER A 119 -0.20 -15.60 -12.84
CA SER A 119 0.82 -15.31 -11.83
C SER A 119 2.16 -14.99 -12.48
N VAL A 120 2.56 -15.75 -13.51
CA VAL A 120 3.80 -15.50 -14.24
C VAL A 120 3.79 -14.13 -14.92
N ILE A 121 2.66 -13.75 -15.55
CA ILE A 121 2.51 -12.44 -16.18
C ILE A 121 2.61 -11.31 -15.15
N LEU A 122 1.89 -11.40 -14.03
CA LEU A 122 1.92 -10.37 -13.00
C LEU A 122 3.29 -10.24 -12.33
N VAL A 123 3.98 -11.35 -12.06
CA VAL A 123 5.36 -11.34 -11.55
C VAL A 123 6.31 -10.72 -12.57
N LEU A 124 6.17 -11.06 -13.86
CA LEU A 124 6.96 -10.46 -14.93
C LEU A 124 6.74 -8.94 -15.00
N VAL A 125 5.50 -8.48 -14.87
CA VAL A 125 5.16 -7.05 -14.84
C VAL A 125 5.86 -6.36 -13.65
N VAL A 126 5.87 -6.94 -12.45
CA VAL A 126 6.62 -6.39 -11.30
C VAL A 126 8.13 -6.32 -11.59
N VAL A 127 8.70 -7.39 -12.13
CA VAL A 127 10.14 -7.50 -12.44
C VAL A 127 10.56 -6.52 -13.55
N VAL A 128 9.66 -6.15 -14.46
CA VAL A 128 9.93 -5.17 -15.53
C VAL A 128 9.65 -3.74 -15.07
N ILE A 129 8.53 -3.48 -14.39
CA ILE A 129 8.15 -2.12 -13.97
C ILE A 129 9.17 -1.57 -12.97
N LEU A 130 9.57 -2.35 -11.97
CA LEU A 130 10.47 -1.88 -10.91
C LEU A 130 11.81 -1.30 -11.45
N PRO A 131 12.55 -1.99 -12.35
CA PRO A 131 13.77 -1.43 -12.95
C PRO A 131 13.54 -0.33 -14.00
N THR A 132 12.34 -0.25 -14.60
CA THR A 132 12.04 0.79 -15.60
C THR A 132 11.67 2.12 -14.98
N LEU A 133 11.07 2.14 -13.80
CA LEU A 133 10.58 3.37 -13.17
C LEU A 133 11.68 4.43 -12.97
N PRO A 134 12.90 4.08 -12.47
CA PRO A 134 13.99 5.05 -12.35
C PRO A 134 14.45 5.66 -13.68
N LEU A 135 14.24 4.97 -14.80
CA LEU A 135 14.62 5.43 -16.14
C LEU A 135 13.63 6.46 -16.70
N LEU A 136 12.41 6.51 -16.15
CA LEU A 136 11.36 7.45 -16.54
C LEU A 136 11.41 8.76 -15.74
N LEU A 137 12.29 8.85 -14.74
CA LEU A 137 12.43 10.04 -13.90
C LEU A 137 13.32 11.08 -14.59
N ASP A 138 12.87 12.32 -14.60
CA ASP A 138 13.63 13.43 -15.13
C ASP A 138 14.92 13.64 -14.32
N ALA A 139 16.06 13.67 -15.02
CA ALA A 139 17.37 13.77 -14.39
C ALA A 139 17.65 15.17 -13.81
N ASP A 140 16.90 16.18 -14.26
CA ASP A 140 17.05 17.58 -13.85
C ASP A 140 16.30 17.91 -12.54
N GLU A 141 15.40 17.03 -12.10
CA GLU A 141 14.71 17.18 -10.82
C GLU A 141 15.63 16.88 -9.63
N ARG A 142 15.30 17.47 -8.48
CA ARG A 142 15.99 17.21 -7.21
C ARG A 142 16.05 15.70 -6.92
N LEU A 143 17.22 15.22 -6.55
CA LEU A 143 17.48 13.82 -6.20
C LEU A 143 16.59 13.37 -5.05
N SER A 144 16.38 14.23 -4.05
CA SER A 144 15.44 13.99 -2.95
C SER A 144 14.05 13.62 -3.47
N TYR A 145 13.47 14.43 -4.37
CA TYR A 145 12.16 14.17 -4.98
C TYR A 145 12.13 12.87 -5.78
N ARG A 146 13.15 12.63 -6.63
CA ARG A 146 13.26 11.41 -7.46
C ARG A 146 13.27 10.14 -6.60
N VAL A 147 14.00 10.15 -5.49
CA VAL A 147 14.06 9.00 -4.55
C VAL A 147 12.73 8.82 -3.80
N GLN A 148 12.12 9.90 -3.30
CA GLN A 148 10.80 9.83 -2.63
C GLN A 148 9.72 9.30 -3.57
N PHE A 149 9.69 9.81 -4.81
CA PHE A 149 8.76 9.38 -5.84
C PHE A 149 8.98 7.91 -6.17
N PHE A 150 10.22 7.49 -6.41
CA PHE A 150 10.55 6.09 -6.68
C PHE A 150 10.06 5.17 -5.56
N LEU A 151 10.34 5.50 -4.29
CA LEU A 151 9.89 4.71 -3.14
C LEU A 151 8.37 4.62 -3.07
N SER A 152 7.67 5.76 -3.17
CA SER A 152 6.20 5.81 -3.08
C SER A 152 5.54 4.98 -4.19
N TRP A 153 5.94 5.19 -5.44
CA TRP A 153 5.34 4.52 -6.59
C TRP A 153 5.71 3.05 -6.69
N SER A 154 6.96 2.68 -6.39
CA SER A 154 7.39 1.28 -6.46
C SER A 154 6.74 0.42 -5.37
N LEU A 155 6.61 0.92 -4.14
CA LEU A 155 5.93 0.22 -3.06
C LEU A 155 4.42 0.15 -3.29
N SER A 156 3.79 1.26 -3.73
CA SER A 156 2.35 1.29 -4.04
C SER A 156 2.01 0.37 -5.21
N GLY A 157 2.81 0.42 -6.28
CA GLY A 157 2.69 -0.46 -7.44
C GLY A 157 2.88 -1.92 -7.08
N THR A 158 3.87 -2.23 -6.23
CA THR A 158 4.08 -3.60 -5.70
C THR A 158 2.88 -4.08 -4.90
N MET A 159 2.35 -3.25 -3.98
CA MET A 159 1.16 -3.60 -3.19
C MET A 159 -0.04 -3.91 -4.10
N LEU A 160 -0.30 -3.06 -5.10
CA LEU A 160 -1.42 -3.24 -6.03
C LEU A 160 -1.26 -4.50 -6.89
N LEU A 161 -0.11 -4.69 -7.52
CA LEU A 161 0.15 -5.84 -8.39
C LEU A 161 0.13 -7.16 -7.61
N LEU A 162 0.73 -7.19 -6.42
CA LEU A 162 0.70 -8.38 -5.57
C LEU A 162 -0.70 -8.65 -5.01
N ALA A 163 -1.49 -7.63 -4.68
CA ALA A 163 -2.89 -7.82 -4.28
C ALA A 163 -3.73 -8.43 -5.40
N MET A 164 -3.58 -7.93 -6.63
CA MET A 164 -4.26 -8.52 -7.81
C MET A 164 -3.84 -9.97 -8.04
N LEU A 165 -2.56 -10.28 -7.92
CA LEU A 165 -2.04 -11.65 -8.02
C LEU A 165 -2.64 -12.56 -6.94
N VAL A 166 -2.59 -12.14 -5.68
CA VAL A 166 -3.10 -12.89 -4.54
C VAL A 166 -4.60 -13.16 -4.69
N ILE A 167 -5.37 -12.13 -5.02
CA ILE A 167 -6.82 -12.24 -5.22
C ILE A 167 -7.13 -13.23 -6.34
N SER A 168 -6.49 -13.06 -7.51
CA SER A 168 -6.77 -13.94 -8.64
C SER A 168 -6.32 -15.37 -8.41
N LEU A 169 -5.19 -15.57 -7.74
CA LEU A 169 -4.67 -16.88 -7.41
C LEU A 169 -5.60 -17.62 -6.44
N CYS A 170 -6.06 -16.95 -5.38
CA CYS A 170 -6.96 -17.55 -4.40
C CYS A 170 -8.31 -17.92 -5.03
N CYS A 171 -8.88 -17.01 -5.84
CA CYS A 171 -10.16 -17.25 -6.49
C CYS A 171 -10.07 -18.37 -7.52
N HIS A 172 -9.00 -18.40 -8.33
CA HIS A 172 -8.78 -19.45 -9.33
C HIS A 172 -8.61 -20.81 -8.68
N SER A 173 -7.79 -20.89 -7.62
CA SER A 173 -7.48 -22.14 -6.94
C SER A 173 -8.67 -22.83 -6.33
N ILE A 174 -9.57 -22.09 -5.68
CA ILE A 174 -10.78 -22.70 -5.10
C ILE A 174 -11.81 -22.99 -6.19
N ALA A 175 -11.97 -22.11 -7.18
CA ALA A 175 -12.94 -22.34 -8.24
C ALA A 175 -12.58 -23.55 -9.10
N ASP A 176 -11.31 -23.70 -9.49
CA ASP A 176 -10.85 -24.85 -10.28
C ASP A 176 -10.98 -26.17 -9.52
N ASP A 177 -10.68 -26.17 -8.22
CA ASP A 177 -10.90 -27.33 -7.34
C ASP A 177 -12.37 -27.78 -7.32
N ILE A 178 -13.31 -26.82 -7.38
CA ILE A 178 -14.76 -27.07 -7.38
C ILE A 178 -15.25 -27.51 -8.77
N GLU A 179 -14.88 -26.79 -9.83
CA GLU A 179 -15.31 -27.05 -11.20
C GLU A 179 -14.73 -28.36 -11.76
N SER A 180 -13.48 -28.68 -11.45
CA SER A 180 -12.79 -29.88 -11.94
C SER A 180 -13.19 -31.18 -11.20
N HIS A 181 -14.17 -31.14 -10.29
CA HIS A 181 -14.59 -32.25 -9.41
C HIS A 181 -13.45 -32.91 -8.59
N GLN A 182 -12.25 -32.32 -8.57
CA GLN A 182 -11.09 -32.85 -7.83
C GLN A 182 -11.35 -32.86 -6.32
N ILE A 183 -12.19 -31.94 -5.85
CA ILE A 183 -12.72 -31.90 -4.50
C ILE A 183 -13.33 -33.24 -4.05
N HIS A 184 -14.02 -33.98 -4.94
CA HIS A 184 -14.64 -35.27 -4.58
C HIS A 184 -13.60 -36.38 -4.36
N MET A 185 -12.44 -36.31 -5.04
CA MET A 185 -11.33 -37.22 -4.81
C MET A 185 -10.48 -36.80 -3.59
N ALA A 186 -10.35 -35.49 -3.33
CA ALA A 186 -9.61 -34.98 -2.17
C ALA A 186 -10.32 -35.29 -0.84
N PHE A 187 -11.64 -35.16 -0.77
CA PHE A 187 -12.45 -35.49 0.42
C PHE A 187 -12.69 -36.98 0.64
N SER A 188 -12.23 -37.86 -0.27
CA SER A 188 -12.19 -39.31 -0.01
C SER A 188 -11.10 -39.69 1.01
N LYS A 189 -10.12 -38.79 1.22
CA LYS A 189 -9.15 -38.85 2.32
C LYS A 189 -9.70 -38.05 3.50
N PRO A 190 -9.43 -38.42 4.76
CA PRO A 190 -9.96 -37.74 5.95
C PRO A 190 -9.31 -36.35 6.14
N LEU A 191 -9.62 -35.39 5.27
CA LEU A 191 -9.18 -34.00 5.34
C LEU A 191 -10.33 -33.14 5.82
N ARG A 192 -10.13 -32.40 6.91
CA ARG A 192 -11.16 -31.50 7.44
C ARG A 192 -11.22 -30.24 6.56
N LYS A 193 -12.43 -29.73 6.29
CA LYS A 193 -12.64 -28.53 5.44
C LYS A 193 -11.85 -27.30 5.93
N TRP A 194 -11.69 -27.12 7.25
CA TRP A 194 -10.89 -26.03 7.81
C TRP A 194 -9.38 -26.21 7.60
N GLU A 195 -8.86 -27.45 7.59
CA GLU A 195 -7.45 -27.75 7.32
C GLU A 195 -7.08 -27.42 5.87
N TYR A 196 -8.04 -27.62 4.96
CA TYR A 196 -7.92 -27.22 3.56
C TYR A 196 -7.81 -25.71 3.39
N LEU A 197 -8.74 -24.93 3.96
CA LEU A 197 -8.71 -23.47 3.86
C LEU A 197 -7.47 -22.87 4.53
N LEU A 198 -7.11 -23.37 5.71
CA LEU A 198 -5.93 -22.92 6.43
C LEU A 198 -4.64 -23.25 5.66
N GLY A 199 -4.56 -24.45 5.05
CA GLY A 199 -3.44 -24.85 4.21
C GLY A 199 -3.27 -23.95 2.99
N LYS A 200 -4.36 -23.66 2.26
CA LYS A 200 -4.33 -22.73 1.11
C LYS A 200 -3.90 -21.33 1.53
N TRP A 201 -4.48 -20.80 2.61
CA TRP A 201 -4.11 -19.48 3.15
C TRP A 201 -2.63 -19.42 3.54
N LEU A 202 -2.11 -20.43 4.24
CA LEU A 202 -0.70 -20.50 4.63
C LEU A 202 0.23 -20.56 3.40
N GLY A 203 -0.16 -21.32 2.37
CA GLY A 203 0.56 -21.38 1.09
C GLY A 203 0.64 -20.02 0.42
N VAL A 204 -0.50 -19.33 0.27
CA VAL A 204 -0.56 -17.99 -0.31
C VAL A 204 0.20 -16.96 0.53
N ALA A 205 0.05 -16.98 1.86
CA ALA A 205 0.78 -16.10 2.77
C ALA A 205 2.32 -16.26 2.62
N SER A 206 2.79 -17.50 2.42
CA SER A 206 4.21 -17.80 2.22
C SER A 206 4.73 -17.31 0.86
N ILE A 207 3.92 -17.43 -0.18
CA ILE A 207 4.24 -16.88 -1.50
C ILE A 207 4.26 -15.35 -1.44
N SER A 208 3.28 -14.73 -0.79
CA SER A 208 3.24 -13.28 -0.55
C SER A 208 4.48 -12.81 0.20
N PHE A 209 4.91 -13.54 1.25
CA PHE A 209 6.17 -13.25 1.94
C PHE A 209 7.37 -13.27 0.99
N LEU A 210 7.50 -14.32 0.17
CA LEU A 210 8.58 -14.44 -0.80
C LEU A 210 8.55 -13.29 -1.82
N LEU A 211 7.39 -12.99 -2.39
CA LEU A 211 7.24 -11.94 -3.40
C LEU A 211 7.49 -10.55 -2.83
N VAL A 212 7.01 -10.24 -1.63
CA VAL A 212 7.29 -8.98 -0.93
C VAL A 212 8.77 -8.87 -0.60
N ALA A 213 9.42 -9.95 -0.15
CA ALA A 213 10.85 -9.94 0.14
C ALA A 213 11.69 -9.68 -1.13
N LEU A 214 11.37 -10.34 -2.24
CA LEU A 214 12.06 -10.14 -3.52
C LEU A 214 11.83 -8.74 -4.09
N ALA A 215 10.58 -8.26 -4.11
CA ALA A 215 10.27 -6.90 -4.53
C ALA A 215 10.97 -5.88 -3.62
N GLY A 216 10.99 -6.12 -2.31
CA GLY A 216 11.70 -5.30 -1.32
C GLY A 216 13.21 -5.23 -1.58
N ILE A 217 13.86 -6.36 -1.87
CA ILE A 217 15.28 -6.39 -2.27
C ILE A 217 15.50 -5.60 -3.55
N GLY A 218 14.62 -5.75 -4.55
CA GLY A 218 14.66 -4.98 -5.78
C GLY A 218 14.55 -3.47 -5.53
N ILE A 219 13.49 -3.04 -4.84
CA ILE A 219 13.24 -1.63 -4.50
C ILE A 219 14.40 -1.06 -3.70
N TYR A 220 14.91 -1.76 -2.68
CA TYR A 220 16.07 -1.31 -1.91
C TYR A 220 17.30 -1.12 -2.80
N THR A 221 17.61 -2.11 -3.64
CA THR A 221 18.76 -2.06 -4.56
C THR A 221 18.64 -0.87 -5.50
N PHE A 222 17.50 -0.70 -6.18
CA PHE A 222 17.29 0.44 -7.09
C PHE A 222 17.27 1.79 -6.36
N THR A 223 16.75 1.85 -5.13
CA THR A 223 16.84 3.06 -4.29
C THR A 223 18.28 3.42 -4.01
N THR A 224 19.13 2.45 -3.63
CA THR A 224 20.56 2.72 -3.38
C THR A 224 21.33 3.12 -4.63
N VAL A 225 20.96 2.58 -5.80
CA VAL A 225 21.54 2.98 -7.09
C VAL A 225 21.10 4.40 -7.44
N LEU A 226 19.81 4.70 -7.32
CA LEU A 226 19.26 6.03 -7.58
C LEU A 226 19.85 7.09 -6.66
N ALA A 227 20.03 6.79 -5.37
CA ALA A 227 20.63 7.69 -4.39
C ALA A 227 22.12 8.00 -4.66
N ARG A 228 22.80 7.18 -5.48
CA ARG A 228 24.18 7.43 -5.94
C ARG A 228 24.24 8.21 -7.26
N SER A 229 23.10 8.49 -7.89
CA SER A 229 23.05 9.28 -9.12
C SER A 229 23.42 10.74 -8.87
N ASN A 230 23.53 11.53 -9.94
CA ASN A 230 23.88 12.94 -9.85
C ASN A 230 22.82 13.70 -9.04
N ALA A 231 23.28 14.45 -8.05
CA ALA A 231 22.48 15.42 -7.32
C ALA A 231 22.67 16.79 -7.95
N VAL A 232 21.66 17.65 -7.87
CA VAL A 232 21.71 19.03 -8.41
C VAL A 232 22.82 19.82 -7.69
N ASP A 233 22.90 19.68 -6.38
CA ASP A 233 23.90 20.32 -5.53
C ASP A 233 24.31 19.43 -4.34
N SER A 234 25.19 19.95 -3.49
CA SER A 234 25.61 19.23 -2.28
C SER A 234 24.51 19.14 -1.22
N GLN A 235 23.62 20.15 -1.15
CA GLN A 235 22.51 20.19 -0.19
C GLN A 235 21.44 19.14 -0.53
N ASP A 236 21.06 18.99 -1.80
CA ASP A 236 20.08 17.98 -2.23
C ASP A 236 20.56 16.55 -1.93
N ARG A 237 21.89 16.31 -1.96
CA ARG A 237 22.46 15.03 -1.53
C ARG A 237 22.34 14.81 -0.02
N LEU A 238 22.52 15.85 0.78
CA LEU A 238 22.30 15.80 2.23
C LEU A 238 20.82 15.58 2.55
N ASP A 239 19.92 16.26 1.85
CA ASP A 239 18.47 16.10 1.99
C ASP A 239 18.04 14.65 1.75
N VAL A 240 18.62 13.95 0.78
CA VAL A 240 18.35 12.52 0.56
C VAL A 240 18.74 11.69 1.79
N GLN A 241 19.88 11.96 2.42
CA GLN A 241 20.35 11.18 3.57
C GLN A 241 19.62 11.54 4.87
N GLU A 242 19.30 12.82 5.05
CA GLU A 242 18.74 13.36 6.28
C GLU A 242 17.22 13.39 6.30
N GLN A 243 16.57 13.46 5.13
CA GLN A 243 15.11 13.58 5.03
C GLN A 243 14.45 12.33 4.42
N VAL A 244 15.11 11.59 3.53
CA VAL A 244 14.50 10.45 2.82
C VAL A 244 15.00 9.11 3.34
N LEU A 245 16.31 8.86 3.25
CA LEU A 245 16.97 7.63 3.64
C LEU A 245 17.30 7.62 5.14
N THR A 246 16.28 7.90 5.95
CA THR A 246 16.37 7.93 7.41
C THR A 246 15.08 7.43 8.04
N ALA A 247 15.05 7.36 9.37
CA ALA A 247 13.83 7.15 10.13
C ALA A 247 13.69 8.26 11.17
N ARG A 248 12.75 9.18 10.93
CA ARG A 248 12.48 10.33 11.79
C ARG A 248 11.18 10.16 12.57
N ALA A 249 11.24 10.30 13.89
CA ALA A 249 10.04 10.40 14.70
C ALA A 249 9.40 11.78 14.48
N VAL A 250 8.07 11.84 14.57
CA VAL A 250 7.28 13.06 14.38
C VAL A 250 6.72 13.49 15.72
N ALA A 251 7.03 14.72 16.14
CA ALA A 251 6.39 15.40 17.25
C ALA A 251 5.42 16.44 16.70
N LYS A 252 4.14 16.30 17.07
CA LYS A 252 3.07 17.23 16.69
C LYS A 252 2.89 18.29 17.79
N PRO A 253 2.44 19.50 17.44
CA PRO A 253 2.23 20.54 18.43
C PRO A 253 1.06 20.20 19.34
N VAL A 254 1.20 20.56 20.61
CA VAL A 254 0.16 20.55 21.64
C VAL A 254 -0.11 21.99 22.04
N HIS A 255 -1.36 22.30 22.41
CA HIS A 255 -1.69 23.64 22.86
C HIS A 255 -0.91 23.96 24.15
N PRO A 256 -0.23 25.12 24.28
CA PRO A 256 0.57 25.44 25.47
C PRO A 256 -0.20 25.36 26.79
N SER A 257 -1.48 25.70 26.74
CA SER A 257 -2.40 25.65 27.90
C SER A 257 -3.31 24.41 27.88
N GLY A 258 -2.83 23.25 27.42
CA GLY A 258 -3.57 21.98 27.22
C GLY A 258 -4.94 21.88 27.89
N ASP A 259 -4.97 21.60 29.20
CA ASP A 259 -6.23 21.43 29.95
C ASP A 259 -7.15 22.66 29.93
N ALA A 260 -6.58 23.86 29.99
CA ALA A 260 -7.36 25.10 29.94
C ALA A 260 -7.96 25.34 28.55
N PHE A 261 -7.27 24.92 27.48
CA PHE A 261 -7.80 24.96 26.13
C PHE A 261 -8.94 23.97 25.95
N ASP A 262 -8.79 22.74 26.45
CA ASP A 262 -9.86 21.75 26.44
C ASP A 262 -11.08 22.22 27.23
N GLN A 263 -10.88 22.85 28.39
CA GLN A 263 -11.97 23.50 29.15
C GLN A 263 -12.62 24.66 28.40
N SER A 264 -11.83 25.48 27.67
CA SER A 264 -12.37 26.56 26.86
C SER A 264 -13.26 26.03 25.73
N ILE A 265 -12.86 24.92 25.11
CA ILE A 265 -13.66 24.22 24.09
C ILE A 265 -14.97 23.74 24.69
N GLU A 266 -14.95 23.09 25.86
CA GLU A 266 -16.18 22.63 26.53
C GLU A 266 -17.10 23.79 26.92
N THR A 267 -16.53 24.92 27.35
CA THR A 267 -17.29 26.13 27.66
C THR A 267 -17.96 26.69 26.40
N THR A 268 -17.23 26.80 25.29
CA THR A 268 -17.80 27.22 24.00
C THR A 268 -18.89 26.26 23.53
N ILE A 269 -18.71 24.96 23.71
CA ILE A 269 -19.74 23.97 23.39
C ILE A 269 -21.01 24.20 24.24
N ALA A 270 -20.87 24.46 25.54
CA ALA A 270 -21.99 24.76 26.42
C ALA A 270 -22.71 26.05 26.01
N GLU A 271 -21.98 27.12 25.72
CA GLU A 271 -22.55 28.40 25.27
C GLU A 271 -23.32 28.27 23.94
N ILE A 272 -22.73 27.60 22.94
CA ILE A 272 -23.42 27.37 21.65
C ILE A 272 -24.65 26.49 21.87
N ARG A 273 -24.58 25.53 22.80
CA ARG A 273 -25.73 24.66 23.13
C ARG A 273 -26.88 25.42 23.77
N GLU A 274 -26.59 26.40 24.61
CA GLU A 274 -27.62 27.28 25.18
C GLU A 274 -28.19 28.23 24.13
N ARG A 275 -27.35 28.77 23.25
CA ARG A 275 -27.75 29.73 22.20
C ARG A 275 -28.52 29.09 21.05
N ASP A 276 -28.12 27.91 20.59
CA ASP A 276 -28.75 27.17 19.51
C ASP A 276 -28.91 25.68 19.89
N PRO A 277 -29.94 25.37 20.70
CA PRO A 277 -30.23 23.98 21.09
C PRO A 277 -30.52 23.08 19.88
N ALA A 278 -31.09 23.65 18.81
CA ALA A 278 -31.47 22.91 17.61
C ALA A 278 -30.26 22.34 16.85
N LEU A 279 -29.09 22.97 16.96
CA LEU A 279 -27.82 22.46 16.41
C LEU A 279 -27.43 21.12 17.07
N PHE A 280 -27.57 21.03 18.39
CA PHE A 280 -27.20 19.85 19.18
C PHE A 280 -28.30 18.79 19.22
N ASP A 281 -29.57 19.16 19.08
CA ASP A 281 -30.69 18.22 19.06
C ASP A 281 -30.66 17.32 17.80
N LYS A 282 -30.13 17.82 16.68
CA LYS A 282 -30.00 17.07 15.42
C LYS A 282 -28.82 16.10 15.42
N ASN A 283 -27.65 16.53 15.89
CA ASN A 283 -26.44 15.71 15.95
C ASN A 283 -25.48 16.22 17.05
N PRO A 284 -25.64 15.79 18.32
CA PRO A 284 -24.88 16.33 19.43
C PRO A 284 -23.38 16.01 19.32
N THR A 285 -23.04 14.81 18.84
CA THR A 285 -21.66 14.36 18.68
C THR A 285 -20.96 15.08 17.52
N GLY A 286 -21.64 15.20 16.37
CA GLY A 286 -21.09 15.91 15.20
C GLY A 286 -20.98 17.41 15.41
N ALA A 287 -21.95 18.04 16.09
CA ALA A 287 -21.87 19.46 16.46
C ALA A 287 -20.66 19.72 17.36
N ARG A 288 -20.48 18.91 18.42
CA ARG A 288 -19.29 19.00 19.29
C ARG A 288 -18.00 18.82 18.50
N LYS A 289 -17.91 17.81 17.64
CA LYS A 289 -16.72 17.54 16.83
C LYS A 289 -16.41 18.67 15.84
N LYS A 290 -17.42 19.26 15.21
CA LYS A 290 -17.26 20.41 14.31
C LYS A 290 -16.70 21.62 15.06
N ILE A 291 -17.23 21.91 16.25
CA ILE A 291 -16.74 23.01 17.10
C ILE A 291 -15.28 22.75 17.51
N ILE A 292 -14.95 21.52 17.93
CA ILE A 292 -13.57 21.12 18.25
C ILE A 292 -12.66 21.31 17.02
N SER A 293 -13.05 20.80 15.86
CA SER A 293 -12.26 20.89 14.63
C SER A 293 -12.06 22.34 14.20
N GLN A 294 -13.08 23.18 14.32
CA GLN A 294 -13.01 24.60 14.05
C GLN A 294 -12.03 25.29 15.02
N ARG A 295 -12.13 25.01 16.32
CA ARG A 295 -11.27 25.63 17.33
C ARG A 295 -9.81 25.20 17.20
N ILE A 296 -9.57 23.93 16.84
CA ILE A 296 -8.24 23.43 16.51
C ILE A 296 -7.70 24.13 15.26
N HIS A 297 -8.52 24.27 14.21
CA HIS A 297 -8.11 24.98 12.99
C HIS A 297 -7.77 26.45 13.28
N GLU A 298 -8.62 27.16 14.03
CA GLU A 298 -8.37 28.54 14.46
C GLU A 298 -7.09 28.68 15.31
N TRP A 299 -6.69 27.66 16.08
CA TRP A 299 -5.40 27.66 16.78
C TRP A 299 -4.19 27.46 15.83
N HIS A 300 -4.38 26.70 14.75
CA HIS A 300 -3.37 26.55 13.71
C HIS A 300 -3.35 27.72 12.71
N THR A 301 -4.20 28.73 12.89
CA THR A 301 -4.20 29.95 12.10
C THR A 301 -3.56 31.10 12.88
N VAL A 302 -2.59 31.76 12.26
CA VAL A 302 -1.90 32.96 12.75
C VAL A 302 -2.52 34.17 12.07
N THR A 303 -3.36 34.89 12.79
CA THR A 303 -3.97 36.14 12.30
C THR A 303 -2.95 37.28 12.31
N SER A 304 -3.29 38.41 11.69
CA SER A 304 -2.40 39.59 11.58
C SER A 304 -1.98 40.18 12.92
N ASP A 305 -2.81 40.01 13.95
CA ASP A 305 -2.72 40.80 15.20
C ASP A 305 -2.28 39.94 16.40
N VAL A 306 -2.10 38.63 16.20
CA VAL A 306 -1.89 37.66 17.29
C VAL A 306 -0.65 36.82 17.04
N TYR A 307 0.10 36.56 18.12
CA TYR A 307 1.17 35.58 18.15
C TYR A 307 0.57 34.20 18.44
N SER A 308 0.75 33.24 17.54
CA SER A 308 0.34 31.85 17.80
C SER A 308 1.53 31.07 18.35
N SER A 309 1.31 30.35 19.44
CA SER A 309 2.34 29.53 20.09
C SER A 309 1.99 28.05 20.01
N TYR A 310 2.99 27.24 19.71
CA TYR A 310 2.91 25.80 19.51
C TYR A 310 3.92 25.12 20.42
N LEU A 311 3.46 24.24 21.30
CA LEU A 311 4.32 23.53 22.25
C LEU A 311 4.58 22.11 21.76
N PHE A 312 5.84 21.75 21.56
CA PHE A 312 6.26 20.39 21.25
C PHE A 312 6.81 19.74 22.52
N GLN A 313 6.25 18.61 22.91
CA GLN A 313 6.63 17.88 24.12
C GLN A 313 7.37 16.58 23.77
N ASN A 314 7.98 15.95 24.77
CA ASN A 314 8.67 14.65 24.65
C ASN A 314 9.86 14.64 23.68
N LEU A 315 10.59 15.76 23.56
CA LEU A 315 11.78 15.89 22.70
C LEU A 315 13.10 15.50 23.40
N ASN A 316 13.04 14.88 24.58
CA ASN A 316 14.22 14.42 25.33
C ASN A 316 15.05 13.41 24.51
N GLU A 317 14.38 12.50 23.80
CA GLU A 317 15.06 11.55 22.93
C GLU A 317 15.80 12.27 21.78
N ALA A 318 15.22 13.33 21.23
CA ALA A 318 15.84 14.14 20.19
C ALA A 318 17.15 14.79 20.66
N LYS A 319 17.18 15.35 21.88
CA LYS A 319 18.39 15.93 22.49
C LYS A 319 19.55 14.95 22.57
N THR A 320 19.27 13.69 22.89
CA THR A 320 20.31 12.67 23.10
C THR A 320 20.82 12.04 21.81
N ARG A 321 19.97 11.96 20.77
CA ARG A 321 20.28 11.20 19.56
C ARG A 321 20.84 12.03 18.42
N THR A 322 20.50 13.32 18.33
CA THR A 322 20.87 14.14 17.18
C THR A 322 21.34 15.54 17.60
N PRO A 323 22.28 16.16 16.85
CA PRO A 323 22.65 17.56 17.07
C PRO A 323 21.64 18.54 16.47
N ILE A 324 20.84 18.08 15.51
CA ILE A 324 19.84 18.88 14.79
C ILE A 324 18.47 18.18 14.83
N ILE A 325 17.42 19.00 14.82
CA ILE A 325 16.03 18.61 14.59
C ILE A 325 15.50 19.39 13.39
N GLN A 326 14.47 18.87 12.74
CA GLN A 326 13.89 19.45 11.54
C GLN A 326 12.49 19.97 11.82
N LEU A 327 12.30 21.28 11.72
CA LEU A 327 10.98 21.88 11.75
C LEU A 327 10.40 21.84 10.32
N ARG A 328 9.37 21.02 10.14
CA ARG A 328 8.61 20.94 8.90
C ARG A 328 7.37 21.81 9.02
N LEU A 329 7.19 22.72 8.06
CA LEU A 329 6.09 23.67 8.03
C LEU A 329 5.53 23.79 6.61
N GLU A 330 4.21 23.83 6.51
CA GLU A 330 3.46 23.99 5.27
C GLU A 330 2.48 25.15 5.46
N PRO A 331 2.94 26.40 5.26
CA PRO A 331 2.12 27.58 5.49
C PRO A 331 1.16 27.80 4.32
N TRP A 332 -0.10 28.07 4.63
CA TRP A 332 -1.13 28.47 3.69
C TRP A 332 -1.50 29.92 3.92
N ALA A 333 -1.71 30.69 2.84
CA ALA A 333 -2.16 32.07 2.93
C ALA A 333 -3.67 32.12 2.75
N ASP A 334 -4.40 32.20 3.85
CA ASP A 334 -5.85 32.34 3.80
C ASP A 334 -6.22 33.76 3.37
N ASN A 335 -7.39 33.89 2.74
CA ASN A 335 -7.91 35.14 2.19
C ASN A 335 -7.03 35.75 1.09
N SER A 336 -6.16 34.95 0.48
CA SER A 336 -5.39 35.36 -0.70
C SER A 336 -5.98 34.82 -2.00
N GLY A 337 -6.19 35.70 -2.99
CA GLY A 337 -6.60 35.33 -4.35
C GLY A 337 -5.42 34.96 -5.27
N ILE A 338 -4.20 35.04 -4.73
CA ILE A 338 -2.94 34.87 -5.46
C ILE A 338 -2.55 33.39 -5.42
N SER A 339 -2.38 32.76 -6.58
CA SER A 339 -2.04 31.33 -6.66
C SER A 339 -0.66 30.97 -6.09
N GLU A 340 0.29 31.92 -6.04
CA GLU A 340 1.65 31.73 -5.49
C GLU A 340 1.98 32.77 -4.41
N ALA A 341 1.07 32.93 -3.47
CA ALA A 341 1.19 33.90 -2.39
C ALA A 341 2.48 33.67 -1.56
N LYS A 342 3.24 34.73 -1.28
CA LYS A 342 4.44 34.67 -0.44
C LYS A 342 4.07 34.93 1.01
N VAL A 343 4.18 33.92 1.86
CA VAL A 343 3.90 33.98 3.29
C VAL A 343 5.14 34.49 4.03
N ARG A 344 5.03 35.63 4.72
CA ARG A 344 6.10 36.21 5.54
C ARG A 344 5.78 36.16 7.02
N PHE A 345 6.67 35.58 7.83
CA PHE A 345 6.50 35.47 9.28
C PHE A 345 7.81 35.60 10.04
N ALA A 346 7.69 35.97 11.32
CA ALA A 346 8.78 35.95 12.29
C ALA A 346 8.57 34.79 13.26
N MET A 347 9.65 34.21 13.78
CA MET A 347 9.58 33.04 14.66
C MET A 347 10.43 33.23 15.92
N TRP A 348 9.95 32.69 17.04
CA TRP A 348 10.70 32.59 18.28
C TRP A 348 10.74 31.14 18.74
N LEU A 349 11.90 30.69 19.21
CA LEU A 349 12.14 29.37 19.77
C LEU A 349 12.43 29.53 21.26
N ASN A 350 11.55 29.01 22.12
CA ASN A 350 11.61 29.20 23.57
C ASN A 350 11.82 30.68 23.93
N GLU A 351 11.00 31.55 23.32
CA GLU A 351 10.96 33.00 23.54
C GLU A 351 12.21 33.76 23.03
N ARG A 352 13.13 33.07 22.36
CA ARG A 352 14.31 33.67 21.71
C ARG A 352 14.03 33.88 20.22
N PRO A 353 14.29 35.07 19.65
CA PRO A 353 14.08 35.32 18.22
C PRO A 353 14.93 34.38 17.37
N PHE A 354 14.38 33.88 16.26
CA PHE A 354 15.08 32.99 15.33
C PHE A 354 14.55 33.14 13.89
N PRO A 355 15.42 33.29 12.88
CA PRO A 355 16.88 33.33 12.95
C PRO A 355 17.36 34.74 13.32
N VAL A 356 18.51 34.81 13.99
CA VAL A 356 19.20 36.08 14.24
C VAL A 356 20.45 36.11 13.39
N GLN A 357 20.48 37.02 12.41
CA GLN A 357 21.65 37.26 11.56
C GLN A 357 22.20 38.65 11.88
N ASN A 358 23.51 38.74 12.17
CA ASN A 358 24.16 40.01 12.53
C ASN A 358 23.46 40.79 13.68
N GLY A 359 22.83 40.08 14.62
CA GLY A 359 22.08 40.68 15.73
C GLY A 359 20.67 41.17 15.36
N ILE A 360 20.21 40.96 14.13
CA ILE A 360 18.89 41.34 13.65
C ILE A 360 18.01 40.10 13.54
N HIS A 361 16.79 40.17 14.06
CA HIS A 361 15.78 39.15 13.88
C HIS A 361 15.20 39.24 12.47
N GLU A 362 15.47 38.24 11.65
CA GLU A 362 14.98 38.18 10.28
C GLU A 362 13.65 37.42 10.17
N THR A 363 12.88 37.75 9.13
CA THR A 363 11.63 37.07 8.81
C THR A 363 11.83 36.03 7.73
N TYR A 364 11.18 34.87 7.86
CA TYR A 364 11.07 33.92 6.76
C TYR A 364 10.06 34.40 5.72
N THR A 365 10.34 34.14 4.44
CA THR A 365 9.41 34.33 3.34
C THR A 365 9.33 33.05 2.53
N PHE A 366 8.21 32.34 2.61
CA PHE A 366 7.98 31.08 1.90
C PHE A 366 6.83 31.18 0.91
N ARG A 367 6.78 30.26 -0.04
CA ARG A 367 5.62 30.12 -0.94
C ARG A 367 4.53 29.35 -0.21
N GLN A 368 3.28 29.78 -0.36
CA GLN A 368 2.14 29.06 0.21
C GLN A 368 2.05 27.63 -0.31
N GLY A 369 1.55 26.70 0.52
CA GLY A 369 1.29 25.31 0.15
C GLY A 369 2.54 24.49 -0.20
N VAL A 370 3.75 25.04 0.00
CA VAL A 370 5.01 24.33 -0.20
C VAL A 370 5.58 23.94 1.15
N ILE A 371 5.81 22.64 1.33
CA ILE A 371 6.46 22.11 2.52
C ILE A 371 7.89 22.64 2.58
N GLN A 372 8.22 23.31 3.67
CA GLN A 372 9.58 23.76 4.00
C GLN A 372 10.10 22.98 5.20
N THR A 373 11.39 22.66 5.17
CA THR A 373 12.09 22.01 6.28
C THR A 373 13.21 22.92 6.76
N LEU A 374 13.24 23.24 8.05
CA LEU A 374 14.26 24.08 8.68
C LEU A 374 15.04 23.26 9.70
N ASP A 375 16.36 23.27 9.59
CA ASP A 375 17.22 22.62 10.58
C ASP A 375 17.42 23.54 11.79
N LEU A 376 17.02 23.05 12.97
CA LEU A 376 17.17 23.72 14.25
C LEU A 376 18.18 22.94 15.11
N PRO A 377 19.11 23.61 15.82
CA PRO A 377 20.03 22.92 16.72
C PRO A 377 19.27 22.40 17.95
N THR A 378 19.61 21.22 18.46
CA THR A 378 18.93 20.65 19.66
C THR A 378 19.07 21.49 20.93
N SER A 379 20.01 22.45 20.95
CA SER A 379 20.16 23.45 22.00
C SER A 379 18.94 24.35 22.19
N VAL A 380 18.02 24.41 21.21
CA VAL A 380 16.78 25.18 21.35
C VAL A 380 15.75 24.50 22.25
N ILE A 381 15.85 23.18 22.46
CA ILE A 381 14.96 22.41 23.32
C ILE A 381 15.33 22.71 24.79
N ASP A 382 14.34 22.96 25.64
CA ASP A 382 14.55 23.23 27.07
C ASP A 382 14.91 21.98 27.89
N GLU A 383 15.28 22.15 29.16
CA GLU A 383 15.69 21.04 30.05
C GLU A 383 14.59 20.00 30.26
N ASP A 384 13.32 20.40 30.15
CA ASP A 384 12.17 19.51 30.29
C ASP A 384 11.87 18.71 29.01
N GLY A 385 12.61 18.96 27.93
CA GLY A 385 12.42 18.30 26.63
C GLY A 385 11.27 18.89 25.83
N GLN A 386 10.99 20.18 26.03
CA GLN A 386 9.96 20.92 25.33
C GLN A 386 10.57 21.99 24.41
N LEU A 387 9.84 22.28 23.35
CA LEU A 387 10.15 23.35 22.41
C LEU A 387 8.87 24.14 22.15
N LYS A 388 8.84 25.39 22.60
CA LYS A 388 7.78 26.35 22.31
C LYS A 388 8.18 27.16 21.08
N ILE A 389 7.42 27.00 20.01
CA ILE A 389 7.58 27.77 18.77
C ILE A 389 6.47 28.82 18.73
N THR A 390 6.85 30.09 18.72
CA THR A 390 5.90 31.20 18.55
C THR A 390 6.08 31.80 17.18
N ILE A 391 4.99 31.95 16.43
CA ILE A 391 4.97 32.49 15.07
C ILE A 391 4.16 33.79 15.08
N ALA A 392 4.70 34.82 14.43
CA ALA A 392 3.99 36.07 14.19
C ALA A 392 3.87 36.33 12.69
N ASN A 393 2.66 36.61 12.25
CA ASN A 393 2.41 37.00 10.88
C ASN A 393 3.02 38.38 10.60
N LYS A 394 3.84 38.48 9.54
CA LYS A 394 4.47 39.72 9.06
C LYS A 394 3.98 40.11 7.66
N ASN A 395 2.92 39.46 7.21
CA ASN A 395 2.29 39.63 5.93
C ASN A 395 0.88 40.17 6.13
N LEU A 396 0.81 41.41 6.63
CA LEU A 396 -0.43 42.03 7.10
C LEU A 396 -1.42 42.27 5.96
N VAL A 397 -0.94 42.68 4.78
CA VAL A 397 -1.74 42.88 3.56
C VAL A 397 -0.86 42.55 2.37
N MET A 398 -1.27 41.60 1.53
CA MET A 398 -0.54 41.27 0.30
C MET A 398 -0.72 42.37 -0.76
N ALA A 399 0.28 42.54 -1.62
CA ALA A 399 0.23 43.54 -2.68
C ALA A 399 -0.92 43.23 -3.65
N GLY A 400 -1.97 44.07 -3.63
CA GLY A 400 -3.18 43.90 -4.46
C GLY A 400 -4.40 43.35 -3.71
N GLU A 401 -4.32 43.17 -2.40
CA GLU A 401 -5.45 42.74 -1.56
C GLU A 401 -5.83 43.81 -0.54
N ASP A 402 -7.12 43.88 -0.19
CA ASP A 402 -7.68 44.85 0.77
C ASP A 402 -7.93 44.24 2.16
N VAL A 403 -7.81 42.91 2.27
CA VAL A 403 -8.12 42.13 3.48
C VAL A 403 -6.83 41.61 4.09
N PRO A 404 -6.69 41.62 5.43
CA PRO A 404 -5.51 41.06 6.05
C PRO A 404 -5.41 39.55 5.83
N THR A 405 -4.23 39.11 5.38
CA THR A 405 -3.93 37.70 5.12
C THR A 405 -3.62 37.00 6.44
N SER A 406 -4.22 35.83 6.70
CA SER A 406 -3.81 34.96 7.81
C SER A 406 -2.97 33.78 7.32
N ILE A 407 -2.12 33.26 8.20
CA ILE A 407 -1.28 32.10 7.90
C ILE A 407 -1.90 30.88 8.56
N SER A 408 -2.42 29.93 7.80
CA SER A 408 -2.91 28.66 8.36
C SER A 408 -1.88 27.54 8.18
N PHE A 409 -1.86 26.64 9.15
CA PHE A 409 -1.18 25.36 9.06
C PHE A 409 -2.24 24.25 9.08
N THR A 410 -2.18 23.30 8.15
CA THR A 410 -3.10 22.15 8.16
C THR A 410 -3.02 21.42 9.50
N PRO A 411 -4.12 21.26 10.26
CA PRO A 411 -4.06 20.58 11.55
C PRO A 411 -3.49 19.17 11.42
N GLY A 412 -2.54 18.84 12.29
CA GLY A 412 -1.90 17.54 12.33
C GLY A 412 -0.65 17.40 11.45
N ASP A 413 -0.67 17.87 10.20
CA ASP A 413 0.43 17.64 9.25
C ASP A 413 1.10 18.94 8.74
N GLY A 414 0.55 20.12 9.01
CA GLY A 414 1.06 21.40 8.52
C GLY A 414 2.18 22.00 9.35
N LEU A 415 2.37 21.55 10.59
CA LEU A 415 3.45 21.99 11.47
C LEU A 415 3.93 20.81 12.33
N GLU A 416 5.19 20.40 12.16
CA GLU A 416 5.75 19.21 12.81
C GLU A 416 7.23 19.39 13.12
N VAL A 417 7.69 18.78 14.23
CA VAL A 417 9.12 18.63 14.52
C VAL A 417 9.52 17.19 14.26
N LEU A 418 10.52 17.00 13.40
CA LEU A 418 11.07 15.71 13.05
C LEU A 418 12.49 15.56 13.62
N TYR A 419 12.81 14.38 14.14
CA TYR A 419 14.15 14.08 14.62
C TYR A 419 14.51 12.63 14.33
N ARG A 420 15.78 12.38 14.00
CA ARG A 420 16.24 11.05 13.60
C ARG A 420 16.31 10.12 14.81
N VAL A 421 15.65 8.96 14.70
CA VAL A 421 15.60 7.92 15.74
C VAL A 421 16.16 6.59 15.27
N GLY A 422 16.26 6.36 13.96
CA GLY A 422 16.72 5.08 13.42
C GLY A 422 17.31 5.16 12.02
N SER A 423 17.57 3.97 11.47
CA SER A 423 18.07 3.81 10.10
C SER A 423 16.93 3.53 9.11
N PHE A 424 17.19 3.82 7.84
CA PHE A 424 16.25 3.58 6.76
C PHE A 424 15.95 2.09 6.58
N GLU A 425 16.96 1.22 6.70
CA GLU A 425 16.84 -0.22 6.42
C GLU A 425 15.83 -0.90 7.35
N MET A 426 15.91 -0.62 8.65
CA MET A 426 14.98 -1.19 9.62
C MET A 426 13.57 -0.63 9.43
N ASN A 427 13.45 0.64 9.04
CA ASN A 427 12.18 1.26 8.73
C ASN A 427 11.57 0.68 7.43
N PHE A 428 12.42 0.39 6.46
CA PHE A 428 12.06 -0.25 5.20
C PHE A 428 11.48 -1.64 5.43
N ILE A 429 12.14 -2.47 6.26
CA ILE A 429 11.63 -3.79 6.66
C ILE A 429 10.27 -3.66 7.35
N ARG A 430 10.07 -2.67 8.24
CA ARG A 430 8.77 -2.43 8.88
C ARG A 430 7.68 -2.14 7.86
N SER A 431 7.97 -1.32 6.85
CA SER A 431 7.02 -1.04 5.76
C SER A 431 6.68 -2.29 4.94
N LEU A 432 7.68 -3.12 4.61
CA LEU A 432 7.44 -4.40 3.93
C LEU A 432 6.56 -5.36 4.76
N LEU A 433 6.75 -5.40 6.07
CA LEU A 433 5.90 -6.21 6.96
C LEU A 433 4.45 -5.72 6.95
N VAL A 434 4.21 -4.41 6.97
CA VAL A 434 2.85 -3.86 6.86
C VAL A 434 2.21 -4.24 5.52
N ILE A 435 2.94 -4.14 4.41
CA ILE A 435 2.48 -4.59 3.08
C ILE A 435 2.13 -6.09 3.12
N LEU A 436 2.98 -6.92 3.73
CA LEU A 436 2.72 -8.34 3.89
C LEU A 436 1.43 -8.62 4.66
N TRP A 437 1.20 -7.95 5.79
CA TRP A 437 -0.02 -8.15 6.59
C TRP A 437 -1.29 -7.74 5.83
N LYS A 438 -1.22 -6.68 5.02
CA LYS A 438 -2.32 -6.31 4.11
C LYS A 438 -2.59 -7.43 3.10
N LEU A 439 -1.56 -7.98 2.45
CA LEU A 439 -1.73 -9.09 1.49
C LEU A 439 -2.26 -10.38 2.14
N VAL A 440 -1.80 -10.70 3.36
CA VAL A 440 -2.27 -11.85 4.14
C VAL A 440 -3.77 -11.72 4.45
N MET A 441 -4.23 -10.53 4.84
CA MET A 441 -5.65 -10.25 5.01
C MET A 441 -6.44 -10.44 3.70
N ILE A 442 -5.95 -9.86 2.61
CA ILE A 442 -6.61 -9.94 1.29
C ILE A 442 -6.70 -11.39 0.79
N SER A 443 -5.68 -12.22 1.05
CA SER A 443 -5.74 -13.65 0.73
C SER A 443 -6.88 -14.37 1.46
N ALA A 444 -7.12 -14.04 2.75
CA ALA A 444 -8.23 -14.62 3.50
C ALA A 444 -9.59 -14.15 2.96
N VAL A 445 -9.71 -12.89 2.57
CA VAL A 445 -10.92 -12.36 1.89
C VAL A 445 -11.18 -13.15 0.61
N ALA A 446 -10.17 -13.30 -0.24
CA ALA A 446 -10.32 -13.96 -1.53
C ALA A 446 -10.65 -15.46 -1.39
N LEU A 447 -10.00 -16.15 -0.46
CA LEU A 447 -10.34 -17.55 -0.16
C LEU A 447 -11.76 -17.68 0.39
N ALA A 448 -12.16 -16.82 1.33
CA ALA A 448 -13.51 -16.84 1.90
C ALA A 448 -14.59 -16.51 0.87
N ALA A 449 -14.35 -15.57 -0.05
CA ALA A 449 -15.26 -15.26 -1.15
C ALA A 449 -15.42 -16.47 -2.09
N ALA A 450 -14.32 -17.11 -2.47
CA ALA A 450 -14.32 -18.22 -3.41
C ALA A 450 -14.97 -19.51 -2.87
N THR A 451 -15.15 -19.68 -1.55
CA THR A 451 -15.81 -20.88 -1.01
C THR A 451 -17.28 -20.99 -1.38
N TRP A 452 -17.96 -19.87 -1.66
CA TRP A 452 -19.39 -19.84 -1.93
C TRP A 452 -19.77 -19.11 -3.23
N LEU A 453 -18.90 -18.26 -3.76
CA LEU A 453 -19.10 -17.59 -5.05
C LEU A 453 -18.45 -18.39 -6.19
N GLY A 454 -18.90 -18.13 -7.42
CA GLY A 454 -18.22 -18.58 -8.64
C GLY A 454 -16.98 -17.73 -8.93
N PHE A 455 -16.11 -18.19 -9.83
CA PHE A 455 -14.82 -17.52 -10.09
C PHE A 455 -14.93 -16.01 -10.36
N PRO A 456 -15.75 -15.54 -11.33
CA PRO A 456 -15.80 -14.11 -11.67
C PRO A 456 -16.37 -13.25 -10.53
N THR A 457 -17.36 -13.76 -9.80
CA THR A 457 -18.01 -13.04 -8.71
C THR A 457 -17.14 -12.99 -7.46
N ALA A 458 -16.41 -14.06 -7.15
CA ALA A 458 -15.41 -14.08 -6.08
C ALA A 458 -14.28 -13.06 -6.35
N LEU A 459 -13.79 -13.01 -7.60
CA LEU A 459 -12.76 -12.08 -8.02
C LEU A 459 -13.21 -10.63 -7.84
N LEU A 460 -14.38 -10.27 -8.38
CA LEU A 460 -14.93 -8.91 -8.30
C LEU A 460 -15.19 -8.50 -6.85
N THR A 461 -15.75 -9.40 -6.04
CA THR A 461 -16.02 -9.13 -4.62
C THR A 461 -14.74 -8.87 -3.85
N SER A 462 -13.70 -9.67 -4.09
CA SER A 462 -12.40 -9.52 -3.44
C SER A 462 -11.68 -8.23 -3.85
N LEU A 463 -11.76 -7.87 -5.13
CA LEU A 463 -11.26 -6.58 -5.63
C LEU A 463 -12.01 -5.41 -5.00
N MET A 464 -13.34 -5.51 -4.88
CA MET A 464 -14.14 -4.48 -4.21
C MET A 464 -13.69 -4.28 -2.76
N VAL A 465 -13.48 -5.37 -2.00
CA VAL A 465 -12.96 -5.28 -0.63
C VAL A 465 -11.54 -4.65 -0.60
N TYR A 466 -10.66 -5.00 -1.54
CA TYR A 466 -9.33 -4.39 -1.64
C TYR A 466 -9.38 -2.88 -1.91
N PHE A 467 -10.16 -2.44 -2.89
CA PHE A 467 -10.30 -1.02 -3.20
C PHE A 467 -10.98 -0.26 -2.07
N THR A 468 -11.99 -0.85 -1.44
CA THR A 468 -12.63 -0.26 -0.26
C THR A 468 -11.69 -0.17 0.93
N ALA A 469 -10.85 -1.17 1.20
CA ALA A 469 -9.84 -1.10 2.26
C ALA A 469 -8.79 0.00 2.01
N THR A 470 -8.39 0.15 0.75
CA THR A 470 -7.40 1.16 0.32
C THR A 470 -7.95 2.57 0.38
N ALA A 471 -9.17 2.78 -0.12
CA ALA A 471 -9.82 4.10 -0.18
C ALA A 471 -10.79 4.35 1.01
N ASN A 472 -10.68 3.58 2.10
CA ASN A 472 -11.62 3.65 3.21
C ASN A 472 -11.71 5.05 3.83
N SER A 473 -10.56 5.71 4.08
CA SER A 473 -10.51 7.08 4.61
C SER A 473 -11.19 8.09 3.69
N PHE A 474 -10.95 7.99 2.39
CA PHE A 474 -11.57 8.85 1.38
C PHE A 474 -13.08 8.61 1.30
N PHE A 475 -13.53 7.35 1.33
CA PHE A 475 -14.97 7.04 1.32
C PHE A 475 -15.67 7.50 2.61
N ALA A 476 -15.01 7.36 3.76
CA ALA A 476 -15.54 7.87 5.03
C ALA A 476 -15.72 9.39 4.98
N ASP A 477 -14.72 10.13 4.48
CA ASP A 477 -14.80 11.58 4.30
C ASP A 477 -15.90 11.96 3.28
N ALA A 478 -16.02 11.22 2.18
CA ALA A 478 -17.05 11.45 1.17
C ALA A 478 -18.47 11.21 1.70
N ILE A 479 -18.68 10.20 2.55
CA ILE A 479 -19.98 9.92 3.19
C ILE A 479 -20.33 11.01 4.21
N ASP A 480 -19.35 11.45 5.02
CA ASP A 480 -19.55 12.56 5.95
C ASP A 480 -19.98 13.84 5.20
N ILE A 481 -19.31 14.17 4.08
CA ILE A 481 -19.67 15.30 3.21
C ILE A 481 -21.07 15.10 2.57
N TYR A 482 -21.36 13.91 2.03
CA TYR A 482 -22.61 13.62 1.32
C TYR A 482 -23.84 13.64 2.24
N THR A 483 -23.69 13.15 3.47
CA THR A 483 -24.79 13.09 4.44
C THR A 483 -24.96 14.38 5.23
N GLY A 484 -23.96 15.27 5.22
CA GLY A 484 -23.92 16.48 6.04
C GLY A 484 -23.85 16.18 7.55
N LEU A 485 -23.58 14.92 7.91
CA LEU A 485 -23.47 14.43 9.28
C LEU A 485 -21.99 14.08 9.53
N ASP A 486 -21.23 15.03 10.05
CA ASP A 486 -19.83 14.78 10.43
C ASP A 486 -19.80 13.74 11.57
N SER A 487 -19.33 12.53 11.28
CA SER A 487 -19.39 11.42 12.22
C SER A 487 -18.14 10.54 12.26
N LYS A 488 -16.93 11.10 12.09
CA LYS A 488 -15.73 10.30 12.43
C LYS A 488 -15.78 9.79 13.88
N GLY A 489 -15.82 8.46 14.03
CA GLY A 489 -15.58 7.74 15.29
C GLY A 489 -16.80 7.39 16.15
N ALA A 490 -18.04 7.54 15.66
CA ALA A 490 -19.22 7.18 16.45
C ALA A 490 -19.35 5.64 16.60
N THR A 491 -19.66 5.16 17.81
CA THR A 491 -19.94 3.74 18.07
C THR A 491 -21.17 3.30 17.26
N LEU A 492 -21.13 2.11 16.65
CA LEU A 492 -22.15 1.55 15.73
C LEU A 492 -23.60 1.72 16.24
N THR A 493 -23.80 1.58 17.55
CA THR A 493 -25.09 1.76 18.25
C THR A 493 -25.57 3.21 18.34
N SER A 494 -24.67 4.18 18.54
CA SER A 494 -25.03 5.61 18.56
C SER A 494 -25.39 6.13 17.16
N MET A 495 -24.68 5.67 16.13
CA MET A 495 -25.03 5.97 14.73
C MET A 495 -26.39 5.40 14.35
N PHE A 496 -26.64 4.13 14.69
CA PHE A 496 -27.91 3.46 14.40
C PHE A 496 -29.10 4.20 15.03
N ARG A 497 -28.99 4.63 16.28
CA ARG A 497 -30.07 5.36 16.97
C ARG A 497 -30.31 6.76 16.39
N MET A 498 -29.27 7.50 16.04
CA MET A 498 -29.39 8.87 15.52
C MET A 498 -30.00 8.89 14.12
N ARG A 499 -29.50 8.03 13.23
CA ARG A 499 -29.94 8.02 11.84
C ARG A 499 -31.30 7.35 11.65
N SER A 500 -31.74 6.47 12.57
CA SER A 500 -33.05 5.81 12.49
C SER A 500 -34.15 6.79 12.84
N ARG A 501 -33.88 7.67 13.81
CA ARG A 501 -34.72 8.82 14.12
C ARG A 501 -34.80 9.80 12.95
N LEU A 502 -33.66 10.15 12.33
CA LEU A 502 -33.64 11.02 11.14
C LEU A 502 -34.35 10.41 9.93
N PHE A 503 -34.22 9.11 9.72
CA PHE A 503 -34.94 8.38 8.68
C PHE A 503 -36.45 8.44 8.92
N LEU A 504 -36.91 8.13 10.13
CA LEU A 504 -38.32 8.24 10.51
C LEU A 504 -38.85 9.66 10.34
N GLU A 505 -38.07 10.68 10.69
CA GLU A 505 -38.43 12.09 10.51
C GLU A 505 -38.53 12.51 9.03
N ARG A 506 -37.58 12.09 8.20
CA ARG A 506 -37.57 12.37 6.74
C ARG A 506 -38.68 11.63 6.00
N VAL A 507 -38.97 10.40 6.40
CA VAL A 507 -40.13 9.63 5.90
C VAL A 507 -41.43 10.33 6.30
N ASN A 508 -41.54 10.82 7.53
CA ASN A 508 -42.71 11.56 8.00
C ASN A 508 -42.88 12.93 7.29
N LYS A 509 -41.78 13.55 6.84
CA LYS A 509 -41.77 14.79 6.04
C LYS A 509 -41.95 14.58 4.53
N PHE A 510 -42.19 13.34 4.07
CA PHE A 510 -42.27 12.96 2.65
C PHE A 510 -41.01 13.31 1.82
N GLU A 511 -39.85 13.43 2.47
CA GLU A 511 -38.56 13.69 1.81
C GLU A 511 -37.94 12.38 1.31
N TRP A 512 -38.61 11.68 0.39
CA TRP A 512 -38.21 10.36 -0.10
C TRP A 512 -36.78 10.30 -0.64
N TRP A 513 -36.32 11.38 -1.25
CA TRP A 513 -34.94 11.49 -1.72
C TRP A 513 -33.93 11.45 -0.57
N GLU A 514 -34.13 12.27 0.46
CA GLU A 514 -33.26 12.34 1.64
C GLU A 514 -33.36 11.08 2.53
N ALA A 515 -34.52 10.43 2.56
CA ALA A 515 -34.69 9.13 3.20
C ALA A 515 -33.87 8.03 2.49
N THR A 516 -33.89 8.02 1.16
CA THR A 516 -33.11 7.07 0.35
C THR A 516 -31.60 7.27 0.53
N LYS A 517 -31.12 8.52 0.58
CA LYS A 517 -29.72 8.83 0.91
C LYS A 517 -29.29 8.27 2.26
N THR A 518 -30.19 8.32 3.24
CA THR A 518 -29.93 7.83 4.60
C THR A 518 -29.78 6.30 4.61
N ILE A 519 -30.59 5.58 3.84
CA ILE A 519 -30.45 4.12 3.68
C ILE A 519 -29.13 3.77 2.96
N GLY A 520 -28.79 4.48 1.89
CA GLY A 520 -27.54 4.28 1.17
C GLY A 520 -26.31 4.49 2.06
N SER A 521 -26.31 5.54 2.88
CA SER A 521 -25.21 5.80 3.82
C SER A 521 -25.13 4.76 4.94
N TYR A 522 -26.25 4.19 5.39
CA TYR A 522 -26.22 3.07 6.34
C TYR A 522 -25.51 1.84 5.80
N LEU A 523 -25.87 1.46 4.56
CA LEU A 523 -25.26 0.31 3.92
C LEU A 523 -23.77 0.57 3.68
N ALA A 524 -23.42 1.78 3.24
CA ALA A 524 -22.04 2.17 3.03
C ALA A 524 -21.22 2.18 4.33
N ASP A 525 -21.68 2.81 5.41
CA ASP A 525 -20.95 2.85 6.68
C ASP A 525 -20.87 1.47 7.35
N SER A 526 -21.94 0.67 7.28
CA SER A 526 -21.90 -0.70 7.78
C SER A 526 -20.87 -1.52 7.03
N PHE A 527 -20.83 -1.38 5.70
CA PHE A 527 -19.84 -2.04 4.85
C PHE A 527 -18.41 -1.54 5.13
N LEU A 528 -18.20 -0.24 5.24
CA LEU A 528 -16.90 0.37 5.57
C LEU A 528 -16.41 -0.04 6.95
N SER A 529 -17.30 -0.21 7.94
CA SER A 529 -16.94 -0.62 9.30
C SER A 529 -16.45 -2.08 9.39
N LEU A 530 -16.90 -2.93 8.46
CA LEU A 530 -16.47 -4.32 8.37
C LEU A 530 -15.07 -4.45 7.76
N ILE A 531 -14.63 -3.47 6.96
CA ILE A 531 -13.38 -3.51 6.22
C ILE A 531 -12.36 -2.59 6.92
N PRO A 532 -11.19 -3.11 7.32
CA PRO A 532 -10.19 -2.26 7.96
C PRO A 532 -9.63 -1.25 6.96
N SER A 533 -9.43 -0.01 7.42
CA SER A 533 -8.76 1.03 6.64
C SER A 533 -7.26 0.73 6.53
N PHE A 534 -6.77 0.55 5.32
CA PHE A 534 -5.33 0.45 5.05
C PHE A 534 -4.61 1.79 5.21
N GLY A 535 -5.33 2.91 5.15
CA GLY A 535 -4.81 4.25 5.41
C GLY A 535 -4.38 4.47 6.87
N ASN A 536 -4.96 3.71 7.82
CA ASN A 536 -4.51 3.75 9.22
C ASN A 536 -3.09 3.17 9.41
N TYR A 537 -2.59 2.43 8.41
CA TYR A 537 -1.25 1.84 8.40
C TYR A 537 -0.50 2.33 7.16
N ASP A 538 -0.37 3.65 7.01
CA ASP A 538 0.28 4.27 5.86
C ASP A 538 1.82 4.21 5.94
N SER A 539 2.35 3.00 5.88
CA SER A 539 3.79 2.75 5.93
C SER A 539 4.54 3.17 4.66
N ILE A 540 3.83 3.34 3.53
CA ILE A 540 4.45 3.68 2.25
C ILE A 540 4.79 5.17 2.23
N THR A 541 3.81 6.04 2.53
CA THR A 541 4.04 7.49 2.59
C THR A 541 5.01 7.84 3.72
N GLN A 542 4.89 7.20 4.89
CA GLN A 542 5.82 7.42 6.00
C GLN A 542 7.26 7.08 5.60
N LEU A 543 7.49 5.91 5.00
CA LEU A 543 8.83 5.51 4.55
C LEU A 543 9.36 6.41 3.44
N ALA A 544 8.54 6.74 2.44
CA ALA A 544 8.95 7.60 1.32
C ALA A 544 9.34 9.00 1.81
N THR A 545 8.67 9.53 2.83
CA THR A 545 9.00 10.82 3.45
C THR A 545 10.03 10.71 4.58
N GLY A 546 10.69 9.56 4.76
CA GLY A 546 11.69 9.32 5.81
C GLY A 546 11.16 9.45 7.24
N ARG A 547 9.86 9.31 7.43
CA ARG A 547 9.19 9.21 8.74
C ARG A 547 9.28 7.78 9.26
N LEU A 548 9.37 7.65 10.58
CA LEU A 548 9.40 6.36 11.26
C LEU A 548 8.05 5.67 11.13
N VAL A 549 8.06 4.42 10.65
CA VAL A 549 6.96 3.47 10.82
C VAL A 549 7.02 2.93 12.26
N PRO A 550 6.07 3.28 13.14
CA PRO A 550 6.13 2.89 14.54
C PRO A 550 6.04 1.36 14.69
N LEU A 551 6.88 0.79 15.56
CA LEU A 551 6.86 -0.66 15.79
C LEU A 551 5.51 -1.13 16.34
N GLN A 552 4.84 -0.28 17.12
CA GLN A 552 3.49 -0.52 17.62
C GLN A 552 2.48 -0.67 16.48
N GLU A 553 2.53 0.17 15.44
CA GLU A 553 1.65 0.06 14.27
C GLU A 553 1.91 -1.23 13.49
N VAL A 554 3.17 -1.64 13.35
CA VAL A 554 3.52 -2.92 12.70
C VAL A 554 2.97 -4.11 13.50
N GLY A 555 3.14 -4.10 14.83
CA GLY A 555 2.67 -5.16 15.71
C GLY A 555 1.13 -5.23 15.78
N LEU A 556 0.48 -4.07 15.85
CA LEU A 556 -0.98 -3.97 15.82
C LEU A 556 -1.52 -4.40 14.45
N GLY A 557 -0.85 -4.01 13.36
CA GLY A 557 -1.15 -4.49 12.01
C GLY A 557 -1.01 -6.00 11.86
N PHE A 558 0.01 -6.62 12.47
CA PHE A 558 0.13 -8.07 12.51
C PHE A 558 -1.04 -8.74 13.25
N LEU A 559 -1.39 -8.25 14.43
CA LEU A 559 -2.50 -8.81 15.21
C LEU A 559 -3.85 -8.63 14.51
N ILE A 560 -4.10 -7.46 13.93
CA ILE A 560 -5.39 -7.15 13.30
C ILE A 560 -5.47 -7.74 11.88
N LEU A 561 -4.58 -7.32 10.99
CA LEU A 561 -4.62 -7.71 9.57
C LEU A 561 -4.04 -9.10 9.33
N GLY A 562 -3.04 -9.51 10.12
CA GLY A 562 -2.38 -10.82 9.96
C GLY A 562 -3.08 -11.98 10.66
N ILE A 563 -3.81 -11.73 11.77
CA ILE A 563 -4.44 -12.78 12.58
C ILE A 563 -5.95 -12.60 12.70
N PHE A 564 -6.42 -11.49 13.28
CA PHE A 564 -7.83 -11.32 13.66
C PHE A 564 -8.77 -11.40 12.45
N TYR A 565 -8.55 -10.56 11.44
CA TYR A 565 -9.37 -10.56 10.22
C TYR A 565 -9.29 -11.89 9.46
N PRO A 566 -8.08 -12.44 9.16
CA PRO A 566 -7.97 -13.75 8.54
C PRO A 566 -8.69 -14.86 9.31
N SER A 567 -8.62 -14.89 10.64
CA SER A 567 -9.27 -15.91 11.45
C SER A 567 -10.80 -15.88 11.31
N ILE A 568 -11.39 -14.67 11.36
CA ILE A 568 -12.83 -14.48 11.19
C ILE A 568 -13.27 -14.85 9.77
N LEU A 569 -12.52 -14.39 8.75
CA LEU A 569 -12.85 -14.64 7.35
C LEU A 569 -12.71 -16.11 6.96
N LEU A 570 -11.65 -16.78 7.41
CA LEU A 570 -11.46 -18.22 7.18
C LEU A 570 -12.50 -19.05 7.93
N PHE A 571 -12.90 -18.63 9.14
CA PHE A 571 -14.01 -19.27 9.86
C PHE A 571 -15.34 -19.12 9.11
N ALA A 572 -15.66 -17.90 8.63
CA ALA A 572 -16.85 -17.67 7.81
C ALA A 572 -16.80 -18.50 6.51
N GLY A 573 -15.65 -18.51 5.84
CA GLY A 573 -15.40 -19.32 4.65
C GLY A 573 -15.58 -20.82 4.90
N TRP A 574 -15.13 -21.31 6.06
CA TRP A 574 -15.34 -22.70 6.48
C TRP A 574 -16.82 -23.03 6.69
N VAL A 575 -17.56 -22.21 7.44
CA VAL A 575 -19.00 -22.41 7.68
C VAL A 575 -19.79 -22.43 6.37
N LEU A 576 -19.45 -21.54 5.43
CA LEU A 576 -20.10 -21.50 4.12
C LEU A 576 -19.75 -22.72 3.27
N LEU A 577 -18.49 -23.17 3.28
CA LEU A 577 -18.05 -24.38 2.58
C LEU A 577 -18.68 -25.64 3.19
N GLU A 578 -19.00 -25.63 4.47
CA GLU A 578 -19.67 -26.75 5.14
C GLU A 578 -21.12 -26.90 4.69
N ARG A 579 -21.82 -25.78 4.50
CA ARG A 579 -23.22 -25.72 4.03
C ARG A 579 -23.39 -25.86 2.53
N ARG A 580 -22.33 -25.67 1.75
CA ARG A 580 -22.39 -25.80 0.30
C ARG A 580 -22.48 -27.28 -0.08
N ASP A 581 -23.63 -27.67 -0.62
CA ASP A 581 -23.80 -28.98 -1.25
C ASP A 581 -22.89 -29.04 -2.47
N LEU A 582 -21.81 -29.80 -2.35
CA LEU A 582 -20.87 -30.06 -3.46
C LEU A 582 -21.47 -31.00 -4.50
N VAL A 583 -22.67 -31.53 -4.24
CA VAL A 583 -23.43 -32.38 -5.16
C VAL A 583 -24.37 -31.49 -5.98
N SER A 584 -23.82 -30.69 -6.91
CA SER A 584 -24.63 -30.26 -8.04
C SER A 584 -24.68 -31.43 -9.03
N THR A 585 -25.78 -32.18 -9.00
CA THR A 585 -26.18 -32.97 -10.17
C THR A 585 -26.34 -32.00 -11.32
N SER A 586 -25.40 -32.01 -12.26
CA SER A 586 -25.56 -31.34 -13.55
C SER A 586 -26.77 -31.95 -14.25
N SER A 587 -27.88 -31.21 -14.30
CA SER A 587 -28.92 -31.38 -15.31
C SER A 587 -28.56 -30.59 -16.55
#